data_AF-A0A7W0XV27-F1
#
_entry.id   AF-A0A7W0XV27-F1
#
_cell.length_a   1.000
_cell.length_b   1.000
_cell.length_c   1.000
_cell.angle_alpha   90.00
_cell.angle_beta   90.00
_cell.angle_gamma   90.00
#
_symmetry.space_group_name_H-M   'P 1'
#
loop_
_entity.id
_entity.type
_entity.pdbx_description
1 polymer ?
#
loop_
_entity_poly.entity_id
_entity_poly.type
_entity_poly.pdbx_seq_one_letter_code
_entity_poly.pdbx_strand_id
1 'polypeptide(L)'
;MLKRFSFVLVLLIGLLPASRAKNSSLNRLGHKIHPTAKIDPVLFLKVLRIEVGEGSHLWSGNLFKSLRGLRLGEDCTMMRFNRATAIPAYRRVSDADPEKVGVLWLGDHVVITKGHSLDCSGGVVMESWSAIAGRETLVYSHSYDPSQHDLACAVTRICESSMIAARTTLASG
;
A
#
# COMPACT_ATOMS: atom_id res chain seq x y z
N MET A 1 -7.48 -22.68 -8.57
CA MET A 1 -8.74 -22.03 -8.97
C MET A 1 -9.36 -21.16 -7.87
N LEU A 2 -9.37 -21.59 -6.58
CA LEU A 2 -9.93 -20.83 -5.45
C LEU A 2 -9.40 -19.39 -5.26
N LYS A 3 -8.09 -19.13 -5.45
CA LYS A 3 -7.50 -17.79 -5.24
C LYS A 3 -8.03 -16.73 -6.21
N ARG A 4 -8.46 -17.10 -7.43
CA ARG A 4 -8.98 -16.14 -8.43
C ARG A 4 -10.37 -15.62 -8.05
N PHE A 5 -11.25 -16.49 -7.56
CA PHE A 5 -12.58 -16.09 -7.08
C PHE A 5 -12.50 -15.16 -5.87
N SER A 6 -11.54 -15.41 -4.98
CA SER A 6 -11.27 -14.55 -3.81
C SER A 6 -10.95 -13.10 -4.23
N PHE A 7 -10.11 -12.87 -5.25
CA PHE A 7 -9.77 -11.50 -5.66
C PHE A 7 -10.94 -10.70 -6.23
N VAL A 8 -11.83 -11.34 -7.00
CA VAL A 8 -13.02 -10.66 -7.53
C VAL A 8 -13.93 -10.25 -6.38
N LEU A 9 -14.13 -11.12 -5.40
CA LEU A 9 -14.95 -10.83 -4.24
C LEU A 9 -14.36 -9.72 -3.38
N VAL A 10 -13.03 -9.73 -3.15
CA VAL A 10 -12.32 -8.65 -2.45
C VAL A 10 -12.48 -7.31 -3.18
N LEU A 11 -12.41 -7.30 -4.52
CA LEU A 11 -12.66 -6.11 -5.32
C LEU A 11 -14.09 -5.58 -5.13
N LEU A 12 -15.09 -6.45 -5.27
CA LEU A 12 -16.50 -6.08 -5.14
C LEU A 12 -16.81 -5.55 -3.73
N ILE A 13 -16.32 -6.21 -2.68
CA ILE A 13 -16.47 -5.75 -1.30
C ILE A 13 -15.73 -4.43 -1.08
N GLY A 14 -14.53 -4.28 -1.67
CA GLY A 14 -13.73 -3.06 -1.61
C GLY A 14 -14.47 -1.81 -2.11
N LEU A 15 -15.36 -1.98 -3.10
CA LEU A 15 -16.17 -0.90 -3.68
C LEU A 15 -17.40 -0.52 -2.83
N LEU A 16 -17.79 -1.33 -1.84
CA LEU A 16 -18.90 -1.00 -0.95
C LEU A 16 -18.54 0.17 -0.02
N PRO A 17 -19.53 0.95 0.46
CA PRO A 17 -19.31 1.95 1.49
C PRO A 17 -18.71 1.38 2.78
N ALA A 18 -18.00 2.22 3.54
CA ALA A 18 -17.41 1.83 4.82
C ALA A 18 -18.49 1.33 5.79
N SER A 19 -18.32 0.10 6.30
CA SER A 19 -19.23 -0.48 7.28
C SER A 19 -18.55 -1.63 8.03
N ARG A 20 -19.02 -1.93 9.23
CA ARG A 20 -18.54 -3.11 10.00
C ARG A 20 -18.79 -4.42 9.25
N ALA A 21 -19.89 -4.49 8.50
CA ALA A 21 -20.21 -5.65 7.67
C ALA A 21 -19.18 -5.86 6.54
N LYS A 22 -18.74 -4.77 5.89
CA LYS A 22 -17.64 -4.79 4.91
C LYS A 22 -16.36 -5.32 5.54
N ASN A 23 -15.96 -4.78 6.69
CA ASN A 23 -14.75 -5.22 7.39
C ASN A 23 -14.81 -6.71 7.76
N SER A 24 -15.93 -7.16 8.32
CA SER A 24 -16.16 -8.57 8.65
C SER A 24 -16.10 -9.48 7.41
N SER A 25 -16.66 -9.03 6.28
CA SER A 25 -16.64 -9.77 5.03
C SER A 25 -15.22 -9.91 4.47
N LEU A 26 -14.41 -8.85 4.53
CA LEU A 26 -12.99 -8.92 4.19
C LEU A 26 -12.22 -9.87 5.12
N ASN A 27 -12.51 -9.85 6.42
CA ASN A 27 -11.88 -10.75 7.40
C ASN A 27 -12.18 -12.23 7.11
N ARG A 28 -13.43 -12.55 6.71
CA ARG A 28 -13.82 -13.91 6.28
C ARG A 28 -13.04 -14.41 5.05
N LEU A 29 -12.47 -13.50 4.27
CA LEU A 29 -11.61 -13.82 3.11
C LEU A 29 -10.13 -13.92 3.47
N GLY A 30 -9.78 -13.86 4.77
CA GLY A 30 -8.41 -14.00 5.26
C GLY A 30 -7.64 -12.69 5.44
N HIS A 31 -8.33 -11.55 5.42
CA HIS A 31 -7.75 -10.24 5.75
C HIS A 31 -7.87 -9.93 7.26
N LYS A 32 -7.20 -8.87 7.72
CA LYS A 32 -7.22 -8.44 9.13
C LYS A 32 -7.57 -6.96 9.25
N ILE A 33 -8.86 -6.67 9.33
CA ILE A 33 -9.41 -5.32 9.37
C ILE A 33 -10.01 -5.10 10.76
N HIS A 34 -9.55 -4.07 11.46
CA HIS A 34 -10.09 -3.70 12.75
C HIS A 34 -11.57 -3.26 12.63
N PRO A 35 -12.44 -3.54 13.62
CA PRO A 35 -13.85 -3.13 13.56
C PRO A 35 -14.09 -1.62 13.46
N THR A 36 -13.15 -0.80 13.95
CA THR A 36 -13.23 0.68 13.90
C THR A 36 -12.60 1.27 12.64
N ALA A 37 -11.83 0.48 11.88
CA ALA A 37 -11.22 0.93 10.64
C ALA A 37 -12.28 1.33 9.61
N LYS A 38 -12.05 2.43 8.90
CA LYS A 38 -12.93 2.91 7.84
C LYS A 38 -12.28 2.69 6.49
N ILE A 39 -12.91 1.87 5.66
CA ILE A 39 -12.47 1.65 4.28
C ILE A 39 -13.61 2.10 3.38
N ASP A 40 -13.47 3.30 2.81
CA ASP A 40 -14.39 3.82 1.79
C ASP A 40 -14.29 3.01 0.48
N PRO A 41 -15.08 3.32 -0.56
CA PRO A 41 -14.95 2.64 -1.84
C PRO A 41 -13.54 2.77 -2.44
N VAL A 42 -12.83 1.64 -2.50
CA VAL A 42 -11.45 1.52 -2.99
C VAL A 42 -11.31 0.30 -3.91
N LEU A 43 -10.30 0.32 -4.78
CA LEU A 43 -10.06 -0.73 -5.74
C LEU A 43 -8.93 -1.65 -5.26
N PHE A 44 -9.27 -2.87 -4.83
CA PHE A 44 -8.30 -3.93 -4.53
C PHE A 44 -8.18 -4.89 -5.71
N LEU A 45 -7.14 -4.75 -6.53
CA LEU A 45 -6.88 -5.60 -7.69
C LEU A 45 -5.72 -6.55 -7.41
N LYS A 46 -6.00 -7.83 -7.19
CA LYS A 46 -4.96 -8.85 -6.91
C LYS A 46 -4.09 -8.52 -5.69
N VAL A 47 -4.71 -8.03 -4.61
CA VAL A 47 -4.05 -7.79 -3.32
C VAL A 47 -4.14 -9.04 -2.47
N LEU A 48 -3.01 -9.60 -2.05
CA LEU A 48 -2.96 -10.89 -1.37
C LEU A 48 -3.34 -10.81 0.11
N ARG A 49 -2.87 -9.80 0.85
CA ARG A 49 -3.15 -9.60 2.26
C ARG A 49 -3.44 -8.12 2.52
N ILE A 50 -4.48 -7.85 3.30
CA ILE A 50 -4.88 -6.51 3.71
C ILE A 50 -4.96 -6.53 5.23
N GLU A 51 -4.26 -5.61 5.87
CA GLU A 51 -4.28 -5.38 7.30
C GLU A 51 -4.52 -3.90 7.55
N VAL A 52 -5.52 -3.58 8.37
CA VAL A 52 -5.86 -2.20 8.72
C VAL A 52 -6.13 -2.14 10.21
N GLY A 53 -5.28 -1.40 10.92
CA GLY A 53 -5.33 -1.22 12.36
C GLY A 53 -6.51 -0.36 12.83
N GLU A 54 -6.58 -0.18 14.15
CA GLU A 54 -7.60 0.62 14.80
C GLU A 54 -7.59 2.07 14.32
N GLY A 55 -8.77 2.70 14.20
CA GLY A 55 -8.92 4.12 13.87
C GLY A 55 -8.55 4.52 12.43
N SER A 56 -7.83 3.66 11.72
CA SER A 56 -7.32 3.92 10.38
C SER A 56 -8.41 4.14 9.34
N HIS A 57 -8.18 5.09 8.42
CA HIS A 57 -9.11 5.49 7.38
C HIS A 57 -8.47 5.47 5.98
N LEU A 58 -8.94 4.56 5.13
CA LEU A 58 -8.73 4.57 3.69
C LEU A 58 -9.89 5.32 3.02
N TRP A 59 -9.64 6.54 2.54
CA TRP A 59 -10.64 7.32 1.80
C TRP A 59 -10.90 6.75 0.41
N SER A 60 -11.97 7.23 -0.23
CA SER A 60 -12.41 6.71 -1.53
C SER A 60 -11.43 6.97 -2.68
N GLY A 61 -11.52 6.11 -3.70
CA GLY A 61 -10.79 6.26 -4.96
C GLY A 61 -9.33 5.80 -4.93
N ASN A 62 -8.86 5.28 -3.80
CA ASN A 62 -7.55 4.64 -3.75
C ASN A 62 -7.53 3.36 -4.59
N LEU A 63 -6.39 3.11 -5.26
CA LEU A 63 -6.14 1.93 -6.08
C LEU A 63 -4.95 1.17 -5.53
N PHE A 64 -5.17 -0.10 -5.19
CA PHE A 64 -4.15 -1.05 -4.77
C PHE A 64 -4.10 -2.19 -5.78
N LYS A 65 -2.95 -2.39 -6.45
CA LYS A 65 -2.84 -3.37 -7.53
C LYS A 65 -1.62 -4.27 -7.38
N SER A 66 -1.85 -5.58 -7.47
CA SER A 66 -0.81 -6.63 -7.47
C SER A 66 0.08 -6.65 -6.22
N LEU A 67 -0.39 -6.06 -5.12
CA LEU A 67 0.35 -6.03 -3.86
C LEU A 67 0.35 -7.42 -3.19
N ARG A 68 1.49 -7.78 -2.60
CA ARG A 68 1.58 -8.91 -1.67
C ARG A 68 0.94 -8.56 -0.33
N GLY A 69 1.15 -7.35 0.15
CA GLY A 69 0.62 -6.89 1.41
C GLY A 69 0.29 -5.41 1.36
N LEU A 70 -0.88 -5.06 1.89
CA LEU A 70 -1.23 -3.72 2.31
C LEU A 70 -1.37 -3.77 3.83
N ARG A 71 -0.59 -2.98 4.56
CA ARG A 71 -0.70 -2.85 6.02
C ARG A 71 -0.79 -1.38 6.38
N LEU A 72 -1.82 -1.03 7.15
CA LEU A 72 -1.95 0.23 7.86
C LEU A 72 -1.91 -0.08 9.35
N GLY A 73 -1.06 0.61 10.10
CA GLY A 73 -1.04 0.61 11.55
C GLY A 73 -2.29 1.24 12.15
N GLU A 74 -2.17 1.70 13.38
CA GLU A 74 -3.22 2.44 14.09
C GLU A 74 -3.29 3.89 13.58
N ASP A 75 -4.50 4.46 13.59
CA ASP A 75 -4.78 5.87 13.28
C ASP A 75 -4.11 6.41 11.99
N CYS A 76 -3.92 5.55 11.01
CA CYS A 76 -3.38 5.93 9.71
C CYS A 76 -4.46 6.59 8.85
N THR A 77 -4.07 7.61 8.09
CA THR A 77 -4.94 8.22 7.11
C THR A 77 -4.33 8.12 5.72
N MET A 78 -5.03 7.48 4.78
CA MET A 78 -4.73 7.57 3.36
C MET A 78 -5.90 8.27 2.68
N MET A 79 -5.69 9.52 2.26
CA MET A 79 -6.74 10.29 1.59
C MET A 79 -6.96 9.78 0.15
N ARG A 80 -7.67 10.54 -0.66
CA ARG A 80 -8.28 10.04 -1.90
C ARG A 80 -7.27 9.87 -3.04
N PHE A 81 -7.60 8.96 -3.96
CA PHE A 81 -6.97 8.85 -5.27
C PHE A 81 -5.47 8.52 -5.28
N ASN A 82 -4.92 7.96 -4.20
CA ASN A 82 -3.58 7.43 -4.25
C ASN A 82 -3.56 6.09 -5.00
N ARG A 83 -2.43 5.80 -5.61
CA ARG A 83 -2.20 4.57 -6.38
C ARG A 83 -1.00 3.84 -5.82
N ALA A 84 -1.20 2.63 -5.31
CA ALA A 84 -0.15 1.75 -4.86
C ALA A 84 -0.12 0.49 -5.72
N THR A 85 0.94 0.29 -6.50
CA THR A 85 1.05 -0.84 -7.42
C THR A 85 2.37 -1.56 -7.28
N ALA A 86 2.37 -2.87 -7.49
CA ALA A 86 3.60 -3.65 -7.62
C ALA A 86 3.61 -4.44 -8.94
N ILE A 87 4.79 -4.71 -9.47
CA ILE A 87 4.97 -5.60 -10.62
C ILE A 87 5.50 -6.95 -10.09
N PRO A 88 4.71 -8.04 -10.17
CA PRO A 88 5.09 -9.32 -9.56
C PRO A 88 6.38 -9.93 -10.10
N ALA A 89 6.81 -9.57 -11.30
CA ALA A 89 8.05 -10.05 -11.90
C ALA A 89 9.30 -9.61 -11.12
N TYR A 90 9.26 -8.43 -10.50
CA TYR A 90 10.40 -7.90 -9.73
C TYR A 90 10.70 -8.66 -8.44
N ARG A 91 9.83 -9.61 -8.05
CA ARG A 91 10.07 -10.48 -6.88
C ARG A 91 11.27 -11.40 -7.03
N ARG A 92 11.64 -11.74 -8.26
CA ARG A 92 12.75 -12.68 -8.53
C ARG A 92 14.11 -11.98 -8.58
N VAL A 93 14.10 -10.66 -8.73
CA VAL A 93 15.28 -9.82 -8.95
C VAL A 93 15.43 -8.77 -7.84
N SER A 94 14.69 -8.92 -6.74
CA SER A 94 14.80 -8.01 -5.60
C SER A 94 15.76 -8.62 -4.59
N ASP A 95 16.82 -7.87 -4.29
CA ASP A 95 17.74 -8.16 -3.18
C ASP A 95 17.15 -7.71 -1.83
N ALA A 96 15.95 -7.12 -1.85
CA ALA A 96 15.29 -6.68 -0.64
C ALA A 96 14.78 -7.86 0.19
N ASP A 97 14.61 -7.61 1.48
CA ASP A 97 13.96 -8.53 2.42
C ASP A 97 12.71 -9.15 1.76
N PRO A 98 12.69 -10.49 1.53
CA PRO A 98 11.62 -11.16 0.82
C PRO A 98 10.24 -10.88 1.41
N GLU A 99 10.14 -10.55 2.70
CA GLU A 99 8.87 -10.21 3.34
C GLU A 99 8.34 -8.82 2.95
N LYS A 100 9.23 -7.91 2.56
CA LYS A 100 8.94 -6.51 2.23
C LYS A 100 8.79 -6.26 0.73
N VAL A 101 9.13 -7.23 -0.12
CA VAL A 101 8.92 -7.11 -1.57
C VAL A 101 7.43 -7.11 -1.92
N GLY A 102 7.01 -6.15 -2.74
CA GLY A 102 5.63 -6.08 -3.22
C GLY A 102 4.63 -5.53 -2.19
N VAL A 103 5.07 -4.80 -1.16
CA VAL A 103 4.21 -4.35 -0.06
C VAL A 103 4.10 -2.83 0.05
N LEU A 104 2.98 -2.37 0.61
CA LEU A 104 2.85 -1.04 1.19
C LEU A 104 2.55 -1.21 2.68
N TRP A 105 3.51 -0.87 3.54
CA TRP A 105 3.35 -0.95 4.99
C TRP A 105 3.49 0.43 5.62
N LEU A 106 2.46 0.83 6.34
CA LEU A 106 2.44 2.05 7.14
C LEU A 106 2.49 1.65 8.61
N GLY A 107 3.43 2.23 9.36
CA GLY A 107 3.45 2.24 10.82
C GLY A 107 2.27 3.05 11.36
N ASP A 108 2.28 3.33 12.66
CA ASP A 108 1.15 3.99 13.31
C ASP A 108 1.15 5.51 13.04
N HIS A 109 -0.04 6.11 13.01
CA HIS A 109 -0.23 7.55 12.80
C HIS A 109 0.36 8.09 11.48
N VAL A 110 0.51 7.23 10.47
CA VAL A 110 1.00 7.65 9.15
C VAL A 110 -0.07 8.38 8.36
N VAL A 111 0.30 9.48 7.71
CA VAL A 111 -0.59 10.24 6.83
C VAL A 111 -0.07 10.28 5.40
N ILE A 112 -0.84 9.69 4.48
CA ILE A 112 -0.68 9.89 3.05
C ILE A 112 -1.85 10.76 2.59
N THR A 113 -1.55 11.93 2.03
CA THR A 113 -2.60 12.84 1.55
C THR A 113 -3.22 12.34 0.24
N LYS A 114 -3.28 13.13 -0.84
CA LYS A 114 -4.11 12.77 -2.01
C LYS A 114 -3.34 12.75 -3.33
N GLY A 115 -3.66 11.77 -4.16
CA GLY A 115 -3.17 11.71 -5.55
C GLY A 115 -1.68 11.39 -5.69
N HIS A 116 -1.12 10.62 -4.76
CA HIS A 116 0.25 10.13 -4.84
C HIS A 116 0.33 8.81 -5.62
N SER A 117 1.49 8.54 -6.22
CA SER A 117 1.79 7.28 -6.89
C SER A 117 2.92 6.56 -6.18
N LEU A 118 2.67 5.34 -5.73
CA LEU A 118 3.58 4.50 -4.98
C LEU A 118 3.82 3.22 -5.77
N ASP A 119 5.00 3.10 -6.36
CA ASP A 119 5.49 1.83 -6.85
C ASP A 119 6.06 1.04 -5.67
N CYS A 120 5.40 -0.07 -5.37
CA CYS A 120 5.66 -0.96 -4.25
C CYS A 120 6.33 -2.26 -4.71
N SER A 121 6.94 -2.30 -5.90
CA SER A 121 7.57 -3.50 -6.46
C SER A 121 8.68 -4.05 -5.56
N GLY A 122 9.63 -3.21 -5.13
CA GLY A 122 10.62 -3.54 -4.09
C GLY A 122 10.09 -3.37 -2.67
N GLY A 123 9.00 -2.61 -2.54
CA GLY A 123 8.29 -2.36 -1.29
C GLY A 123 8.38 -0.90 -0.87
N VAL A 124 7.33 -0.41 -0.24
CA VAL A 124 7.31 0.92 0.40
C VAL A 124 6.93 0.74 1.86
N VAL A 125 7.82 1.19 2.74
CA VAL A 125 7.62 1.14 4.19
C VAL A 125 7.69 2.56 4.73
N MET A 126 6.61 3.00 5.36
CA MET A 126 6.54 4.26 6.10
C MET A 126 6.52 3.94 7.57
N GLU A 127 7.48 4.45 8.34
CA GLU A 127 7.51 4.30 9.80
C GLU A 127 6.52 5.26 10.47
N SER A 128 6.28 5.05 11.77
CA SER A 128 5.26 5.78 12.51
C SER A 128 5.47 7.30 12.45
N TRP A 129 4.39 8.07 12.59
CA TRP A 129 4.41 9.54 12.59
C TRP A 129 4.99 10.20 11.32
N SER A 130 5.17 9.43 10.25
CA SER A 130 5.62 9.96 8.97
C SER A 130 4.47 10.38 8.07
N ALA A 131 4.75 11.27 7.10
CA ALA A 131 3.75 11.77 6.20
C ALA A 131 4.24 11.98 4.76
N ILE A 132 3.33 11.76 3.80
CA ILE A 132 3.45 12.30 2.44
C ILE A 132 2.36 13.36 2.28
N ALA A 133 2.80 14.62 2.29
CA ALA A 133 1.92 15.77 2.25
C ALA A 133 1.72 16.32 0.83
N GLY A 134 0.66 17.12 0.67
CA GLY A 134 0.34 17.77 -0.58
C GLY A 134 -0.29 16.84 -1.61
N ARG A 135 0.33 16.73 -2.80
CA ARG A 135 -0.16 15.96 -3.95
C ARG A 135 0.97 15.53 -4.87
N GLU A 136 0.71 14.54 -5.72
CA GLU A 136 1.52 14.22 -6.91
C GLU A 136 2.97 13.79 -6.62
N THR A 137 3.29 13.45 -5.37
CA THR A 137 4.53 12.74 -5.02
C THR A 137 4.54 11.35 -5.64
N LEU A 138 5.73 10.96 -6.12
CA LEU A 138 6.02 9.69 -6.76
C LEU A 138 7.10 8.96 -5.96
N VAL A 139 6.79 7.75 -5.50
CA VAL A 139 7.72 6.89 -4.76
C VAL A 139 8.00 5.65 -5.61
N TYR A 140 9.26 5.43 -5.96
CA TYR A 140 9.73 4.25 -6.70
C TYR A 140 10.56 3.34 -5.80
N SER A 141 10.31 2.04 -5.91
CA SER A 141 11.08 0.98 -5.23
C SER A 141 11.80 0.04 -6.21
N HIS A 142 11.73 0.34 -7.51
CA HIS A 142 12.63 -0.22 -8.50
C HIS A 142 13.33 0.91 -9.25
N SER A 143 14.56 0.64 -9.66
CA SER A 143 15.39 1.52 -10.45
C SER A 143 16.23 0.69 -11.42
N TYR A 144 16.92 1.38 -12.31
CA TYR A 144 17.98 0.78 -13.11
C TYR A 144 19.29 1.08 -12.40
N ASP A 145 20.10 0.05 -12.14
CA ASP A 145 21.46 0.22 -11.64
C ASP A 145 22.41 0.28 -12.84
N PRO A 146 22.92 1.48 -13.20
CA PRO A 146 23.82 1.63 -14.32
C PRO A 146 25.19 0.98 -14.08
N SER A 147 25.58 0.73 -12.83
CA SER A 147 26.85 0.08 -12.50
C SER A 147 26.82 -1.43 -12.75
N GLN A 148 25.66 -2.05 -12.57
CA GLN A 148 25.42 -3.48 -12.84
C GLN A 148 24.76 -3.73 -14.20
N HIS A 149 24.33 -2.67 -14.89
CA HIS A 149 23.50 -2.72 -16.09
C HIS A 149 22.22 -3.55 -15.94
N ASP A 150 21.68 -3.62 -14.72
CA ASP A 150 20.53 -4.46 -14.37
C ASP A 150 19.47 -3.67 -13.60
N LEU A 151 18.31 -4.29 -13.37
CA LEU A 151 17.25 -3.77 -12.53
C LEU A 151 17.63 -3.92 -11.06
N ALA A 152 17.62 -2.81 -10.32
CA ALA A 152 17.68 -2.82 -8.87
C ALA A 152 16.27 -2.68 -8.30
N CYS A 153 15.99 -3.42 -7.24
CA CYS A 153 14.68 -3.44 -6.60
C CYS A 153 14.87 -3.54 -5.09
N ALA A 154 14.66 -2.42 -4.41
CA ALA A 154 14.93 -2.26 -2.98
C ALA A 154 13.74 -1.62 -2.27
N VAL A 155 13.63 -1.84 -0.96
CA VAL A 155 12.57 -1.23 -0.16
C VAL A 155 12.84 0.26 -0.02
N THR A 156 11.88 1.10 -0.43
CA THR A 156 11.92 2.53 -0.14
C THR A 156 11.33 2.78 1.24
N ARG A 157 12.17 3.28 2.17
CA ARG A 157 11.79 3.57 3.55
C ARG A 157 11.63 5.06 3.77
N ILE A 158 10.50 5.47 4.34
CA ILE A 158 10.28 6.82 4.87
C ILE A 158 10.33 6.70 6.39
N CYS A 159 11.35 7.30 7.00
CA CYS A 159 11.67 7.14 8.41
C CYS A 159 10.67 7.83 9.34
N GLU A 160 10.69 7.42 10.61
CA GLU A 160 9.83 7.97 11.65
C GLU A 160 9.90 9.51 11.70
N SER A 161 8.75 10.14 11.94
CA SER A 161 8.62 11.61 12.04
C SER A 161 9.10 12.41 10.82
N SER A 162 9.27 11.76 9.66
CA SER A 162 9.66 12.42 8.42
C SER A 162 8.43 12.92 7.65
N MET A 163 8.56 14.07 6.98
CA MET A 163 7.53 14.58 6.07
C MET A 163 8.10 14.76 4.67
N ILE A 164 7.45 14.15 3.69
CA ILE A 164 7.75 14.34 2.27
C ILE A 164 6.82 15.42 1.72
N ALA A 165 7.41 16.43 1.08
CA ALA A 165 6.68 17.53 0.47
C ALA A 165 5.92 17.09 -0.81
N ALA A 166 5.06 17.98 -1.29
CA ALA A 166 4.32 17.78 -2.52
C ALA A 166 5.27 17.62 -3.72
N ARG A 167 4.85 16.86 -4.74
CA ARG A 167 5.54 16.76 -6.04
C ARG A 167 7.01 16.35 -5.96
N THR A 168 7.35 15.58 -4.94
CA THR A 168 8.69 14.99 -4.82
C THR A 168 8.75 13.65 -5.55
N THR A 169 9.92 13.33 -6.10
CA THR A 169 10.23 11.97 -6.57
C THR A 169 11.21 11.36 -5.60
N LEU A 170 10.83 10.22 -5.00
CA LEU A 170 11.69 9.40 -4.17
C LEU A 170 12.02 8.13 -4.94
N ALA A 171 13.31 7.83 -5.08
CA ALA A 171 13.78 6.58 -5.66
C ALA A 171 14.45 5.75 -4.57
N SER A 172 14.34 4.42 -4.69
CA SER A 172 15.09 3.49 -3.84
C SER A 172 16.59 3.60 -4.11
N GLY A 173 17.37 3.76 -3.04
CA GLY A 173 18.82 3.85 -3.02
C GLY A 173 19.32 4.04 -1.59
#